data_AF-A0A7D5R7K9-F1
#
_entry.id   AF-A0A7D5R7K9-F1
#
_cell.length_a   1.000
_cell.length_b   1.000
_cell.length_c   1.000
_cell.angle_alpha   90.00
_cell.angle_beta   90.00
_cell.angle_gamma   90.00
#
_symmetry.space_group_name_H-M   'P 1'
#
loop_
_entity.id
_entity.type
_entity.pdbx_description
1 polymer ?
#
loop_
_entity_poly.entity_id
_entity_poly.type
_entity_poly.pdbx_seq_one_letter_code
_entity_poly.pdbx_strand_id
1 'polypeptide(L)' 'MTKSISCSDAGKDCGWSATAQTEEELMGKVTEHVKEEHKEIELNSESISSIKLLIKEI' A
#
# COMPACT_ATOMS: atom_id res chain seq x y z
N MET A 1 -9.43 -8.83 -12.51
CA MET A 1 -8.05 -8.30 -12.59
C MET A 1 -7.54 -8.20 -11.17
N THR A 2 -6.32 -8.67 -10.93
CA THR A 2 -5.73 -8.65 -9.59
C THR A 2 -5.05 -7.30 -9.40
N LYS A 3 -5.14 -6.70 -8.23
CA LYS A 3 -4.47 -5.45 -7.89
C LYS A 3 -3.18 -5.75 -7.14
N SER A 4 -2.14 -4.96 -7.40
CA SER A 4 -0.82 -5.11 -6.78
C SER A 4 -0.27 -3.75 -6.34
N ILE A 5 0.52 -3.76 -5.27
CA ILE A 5 1.28 -2.60 -4.81
C ILE A 5 2.60 -3.06 -4.19
N SER A 6 3.66 -2.27 -4.37
CA SER A 6 4.93 -2.45 -3.68
C SER A 6 5.35 -1.16 -2.96
N CYS A 7 6.06 -1.29 -1.85
CA CYS A 7 6.63 -0.14 -1.14
C CYS A 7 7.65 0.62 -2.00
N SER A 8 8.30 -0.07 -2.94
CA SER A 8 9.16 0.55 -3.96
C SER A 8 8.40 1.52 -4.86
N ASP A 9 7.12 1.25 -5.17
CA ASP A 9 6.27 2.19 -5.92
C ASP A 9 6.01 3.48 -5.14
N ALA A 10 6.03 3.41 -3.80
CA ALA A 10 5.92 4.55 -2.91
C ALA A 10 7.28 5.22 -2.60
N GLY A 11 8.36 4.78 -3.26
CA GLY A 11 9.71 5.32 -3.06
C GLY A 11 10.32 5.00 -1.69
N LYS A 12 9.81 3.98 -1.00
CA LYS A 12 10.35 3.52 0.29
C LYS A 12 11.39 2.44 0.06
N ASP A 13 12.47 2.47 0.83
CA ASP A 13 13.47 1.40 0.88
C ASP A 13 12.93 0.22 1.70
N CYS A 14 11.89 -0.42 1.18
CA CYS A 14 11.22 -1.57 1.79
C CYS A 14 10.81 -2.54 0.68
N GLY A 15 11.20 -3.81 0.81
CA GLY A 15 10.91 -4.85 -0.18
C GLY A 15 9.48 -5.42 -0.14
N TRP A 16 8.60 -4.85 0.69
CA TRP A 16 7.24 -5.36 0.86
C TRP A 16 6.40 -5.11 -0.40
N SER A 17 5.62 -6.12 -0.77
CA SER A 17 4.62 -6.03 -1.82
C SER A 17 3.44 -6.92 -1.51
N ALA A 18 2.28 -6.57 -2.03
CA ALA A 18 1.06 -7.33 -1.85
C ALA A 18 0.20 -7.32 -3.09
N THR A 19 -0.64 -8.35 -3.19
CA THR A 19 -1.69 -8.47 -4.20
C THR A 19 -3.04 -8.78 -3.56
N ALA A 20 -4.13 -8.33 -4.17
CA ALA A 20 -5.50 -8.61 -3.73
C ALA A 20 -6.50 -8.48 -4.89
N GLN A 21 -7.73 -8.97 -4.72
CA GLN A 21 -8.74 -8.85 -5.77
C GLN A 21 -9.39 -7.46 -5.78
N THR A 22 -9.50 -6.85 -4.60
CA THR A 22 -10.10 -5.53 -4.43
C THR A 22 -9.11 -4.52 -3.86
N GLU A 23 -9.37 -3.24 -4.09
CA GLU A 23 -8.58 -2.16 -3.49
C GLU A 23 -8.72 -2.18 -1.96
N GLU A 24 -9.91 -2.47 -1.43
CA GLU A 24 -10.16 -2.54 0.00
C GLU A 24 -9.32 -3.61 0.70
N GLU A 25 -9.26 -4.83 0.14
CA GLU A 25 -8.40 -5.90 0.66
C GLU A 25 -6.92 -5.50 0.59
N LEU A 26 -6.50 -4.86 -0.49
CA LEU A 26 -5.11 -4.43 -0.65
C LEU A 26 -4.74 -3.35 0.36
N MET A 27 -5.62 -2.36 0.55
CA MET A 27 -5.44 -1.28 1.51
C MET A 27 -5.44 -1.77 2.94
N GLY A 28 -6.20 -2.83 3.26
CA GLY A 28 -6.12 -3.50 4.56
C GLY A 28 -4.70 -4.01 4.85
N LYS A 29 -4.11 -4.73 3.88
CA LYS A 29 -2.72 -5.24 3.99
C LYS A 29 -1.70 -4.11 4.10
N VAL A 30 -1.84 -3.06 3.30
CA VAL A 30 -0.94 -1.89 3.35
C VAL A 30 -1.03 -1.20 4.72
N THR A 31 -2.24 -1.06 5.26
CA THR A 31 -2.48 -0.41 6.56
C THR A 31 -1.81 -1.17 7.69
N GLU A 32 -1.91 -2.49 7.67
CA GLU A 32 -1.25 -3.37 8.65
C GLU A 32 0.28 -3.23 8.54
N HIS A 33 0.82 -3.37 7.33
CA HIS A 33 2.26 -3.24 7.06
C HIS A 33 2.82 -1.89 7.55
N VAL A 34 2.16 -0.79 7.20
CA VAL A 34 2.61 0.55 7.60
C VAL A 34 2.58 0.72 9.13
N LYS A 35 1.56 0.19 9.81
CA LYS A 35 1.47 0.24 11.29
C LYS A 35 2.56 -0.57 11.98
N GLU A 36 3.04 -1.65 11.36
CA GLU A 36 4.06 -2.51 11.95
C GLU A 36 5.48 -2.02 11.65
N GLU A 37 5.77 -1.77 10.37
CA GLU A 37 7.13 -1.52 9.85
C GLU A 37 7.43 -0.03 9.64
N HIS A 38 6.41 0.81 9.48
CA HIS A 38 6.55 2.24 9.18
C HIS A 38 5.72 3.12 10.10
N LYS A 39 5.84 2.89 11.42
CA LYS A 39 5.08 3.60 12.48
C LYS A 39 5.16 5.13 12.45
N GLU A 40 6.19 5.66 11.80
CA GLU A 40 6.39 7.10 11.58
C GLU A 40 5.47 7.69 10.48
N ILE A 41 4.92 6.84 9.62
CA ILE A 41 4.00 7.25 8.55
C ILE A 41 2.60 7.34 9.12
N GLU A 42 2.07 8.56 9.16
CA GLU A 42 0.67 8.79 9.51
C GLU A 42 -0.23 8.46 8.31
N LEU A 43 -1.07 7.43 8.46
CA LEU A 43 -2.09 7.07 7.48
C LEU A 43 -3.32 7.99 7.60
N ASN A 44 -3.20 9.17 7.00
CA ASN A 44 -4.31 10.10 6.81
C ASN A 44 -4.91 9.99 5.38
N SER A 45 -6.03 10.67 5.14
CA SER A 45 -6.75 10.60 3.86
C SER A 45 -5.88 10.93 2.64
N GLU A 46 -4.94 11.87 2.75
CA GLU A 46 -4.03 12.25 1.66
C GLU A 46 -3.02 11.14 1.34
N SER A 47 -2.40 10.56 2.38
CA SER A 47 -1.48 9.44 2.22
C SER A 47 -2.19 8.21 1.64
N ILE A 48 -3.43 7.93 2.08
CA ILE A 48 -4.24 6.82 1.57
C ILE A 48 -4.57 7.05 0.09
N SER A 49 -5.00 8.26 -0.29
CA SER A 49 -5.25 8.59 -1.70
C SER A 49 -3.98 8.44 -2.54
N SER A 50 -2.82 8.87 -2.02
CA SER A 50 -1.53 8.73 -2.71
C SER A 50 -1.15 7.26 -2.91
N ILE A 51 -1.30 6.42 -1.88
CA ILE A 51 -1.06 4.97 -1.96
C ILE A 51 -1.97 4.32 -3.00
N LYS A 52 -3.26 4.69 -3.03
CA LYS A 52 -4.23 4.14 -3.99
C LYS A 52 -3.85 4.43 -5.45
N LEU A 53 -3.27 5.59 -5.73
CA LEU A 53 -2.79 5.96 -7.07
C LEU A 53 -1.61 5.10 -7.56
N LEU A 54 -0.89 4.44 -6.64
CA LEU A 54 0.23 3.56 -6.96
C LEU A 54 -0.20 2.12 -7.24
N ILE A 55 -1.45 1.77 -6.98
CA ILE A 55 -1.98 0.42 -7.19
C ILE A 55 -2.02 0.13 -8.69
N LYS A 56 -1.44 -1.01 -9.06
CA LYS A 56 -1.38 -1.49 -10.45
C LYS A 56 -2.29 -2.69 -10.64
N GLU A 57 -2.98 -2.73 -11.77
CA GLU A 57 -3.71 -3.92 -12.20
C GLU A 57 -2.76 -4.89 -12.91
N ILE A 58 -2.85 -6.17 -12.54
CA ILE A 58 -2.08 -7.29 -13.08
C ILE A 58 -2.98 -8.49 -13.40
#